data_AF-A0A920W5E9-F1
#
_entry.id   AF-A0A920W5E9-F1
#
_cell.length_a   1.000
_cell.length_b   1.000
_cell.length_c   1.000
_cell.angle_alpha   90.00
_cell.angle_beta   90.00
_cell.angle_gamma   90.00
#
_symmetry.space_group_name_H-M   'P 1'
#
loop_
_entity.id
_entity.type
_entity.pdbx_description
1 polymer ?
#
loop_
_entity_poly.entity_id
_entity_poly.type
_entity_poly.pdbx_seq_one_letter_code
_entity_poly.pdbx_strand_id
1 'polypeptide(L)'
;MGPSIILTLLLRLVRSWGRLAQSDAFAEDFFSSYIDGRDIVDYEALFRLAGIAVQQVNPTDASLDVNVFGSGLRVARMTRYGSSLYEAGINKGDVIISVDGRQVVSPGDIQRLMEDKRPGDRLGIEFRRNGTLRRTTLEADADQRIRLVAFEVLGEPVSSAQHLFRQNWLGSHQ
;
A
#
# COMPACT_ATOMS: atom_id res chain seq x y z
N MET A 1 32.78 -8.20 23.25
CA MET A 1 31.74 -7.64 22.36
C MET A 1 31.14 -8.80 21.59
N GLY A 2 30.00 -9.33 22.05
CA GLY A 2 29.31 -10.41 21.34
C GLY A 2 28.52 -9.84 20.16
N PRO A 3 28.40 -10.57 19.03
CA PRO A 3 27.57 -10.12 17.92
C PRO A 3 26.12 -9.91 18.39
N SER A 4 25.50 -8.84 17.92
CA SER A 4 24.11 -8.49 18.26
C SER A 4 23.17 -9.67 17.99
N ILE A 5 22.31 -9.99 18.96
CA ILE A 5 21.30 -11.07 18.86
C ILE A 5 20.43 -10.88 17.61
N ILE A 6 20.14 -9.63 17.24
CA ILE A 6 19.37 -9.27 16.04
C ILE A 6 20.10 -9.67 14.75
N LEU A 7 21.41 -9.41 14.67
CA LEU A 7 22.22 -9.76 13.50
C LEU A 7 22.34 -11.29 13.34
N THR A 8 22.42 -12.02 14.45
CA THR A 8 22.49 -13.49 14.45
C THR A 8 21.18 -14.13 14.00
N LEU A 9 20.04 -13.56 14.39
CA LEU A 9 18.72 -14.01 13.96
C LEU A 9 18.46 -13.69 12.48
N LEU A 10 18.88 -12.53 12.00
CA LEU A 10 18.75 -12.13 10.59
C LEU A 10 19.59 -13.04 9.67
N LEU A 11 20.84 -13.32 10.04
CA LEU A 11 21.71 -14.26 9.31
C LEU A 11 21.15 -15.70 9.29
N ARG A 12 20.46 -16.12 10.36
CA ARG A 12 19.77 -17.42 10.39
C ARG A 12 18.56 -17.44 9.46
N LEU A 13 17.82 -16.34 9.37
CA LEU A 13 16.67 -16.21 8.48
C LEU A 13 17.12 -16.28 7.01
N VAL A 14 18.12 -15.48 6.62
CA VAL A 14 18.69 -15.47 5.25
C VAL A 14 19.14 -16.87 4.85
N ARG A 15 19.94 -17.55 5.69
CA ARG A 15 20.42 -18.91 5.41
C ARG A 15 19.31 -19.94 5.35
N SER A 16 18.24 -19.78 6.14
CA SER A 16 17.12 -20.71 6.10
C SER A 16 16.24 -20.50 4.87
N TRP A 17 16.15 -19.25 4.41
CA TRP A 17 15.50 -18.91 3.15
C TRP A 17 16.30 -19.35 1.94
N GLY A 18 17.64 -19.20 1.93
CA GLY A 18 18.52 -19.74 0.87
C GLY A 18 18.35 -21.24 0.65
N ARG A 19 18.18 -22.01 1.74
CA ARG A 19 17.84 -23.44 1.67
C ARG A 19 16.46 -23.71 1.05
N LEU A 20 15.45 -22.89 1.37
CA LEU A 20 14.09 -23.06 0.85
C LEU A 20 13.96 -22.63 -0.61
N ALA A 21 14.63 -21.53 -0.98
CA ALA A 21 14.74 -21.05 -2.35
C ALA A 21 15.74 -21.88 -3.20
N GLN A 22 16.41 -22.85 -2.57
CA GLN A 22 17.47 -23.69 -3.17
C GLN A 22 18.60 -22.88 -3.83
N SER A 23 18.80 -21.63 -3.40
CA SER A 23 19.80 -20.71 -3.94
C SER A 23 20.16 -19.66 -2.89
N ASP A 24 21.36 -19.77 -2.34
CA ASP A 24 21.89 -18.80 -1.38
C ASP A 24 22.13 -17.43 -2.03
N ALA A 25 22.56 -17.41 -3.30
CA ALA A 25 22.75 -16.17 -4.07
C ALA A 25 21.42 -15.41 -4.29
N PHE A 26 20.33 -16.14 -4.56
CA PHE A 26 19.00 -15.53 -4.64
C PHE A 26 18.55 -14.96 -3.29
N ALA A 27 18.77 -15.69 -2.20
CA ALA A 27 18.41 -15.19 -0.88
C ALA A 27 19.22 -13.95 -0.49
N GLU A 28 20.52 -13.90 -0.78
CA GLU A 28 21.35 -12.72 -0.54
C GLU A 28 20.88 -11.51 -1.36
N ASP A 29 20.62 -11.69 -2.66
CA ASP A 29 20.10 -10.63 -3.54
C ASP A 29 18.72 -10.12 -3.09
N PHE A 30 17.80 -11.04 -2.79
CA PHE A 30 16.46 -10.71 -2.32
C PHE A 30 16.49 -9.90 -1.03
N PHE A 31 17.31 -10.30 -0.05
CA PHE A 31 17.41 -9.57 1.20
C PHE A 31 18.07 -8.20 1.00
N SER A 32 19.15 -8.13 0.21
CA SER A 32 19.83 -6.87 -0.08
C SER A 32 18.92 -5.86 -0.80
N SER A 33 18.09 -6.30 -1.74
CA SER A 33 17.21 -5.41 -2.52
C SER A 33 15.91 -5.06 -1.80
N TYR A 34 15.23 -6.04 -1.22
CA TYR A 34 13.83 -5.88 -0.78
C TYR A 34 13.62 -5.85 0.74
N ILE A 35 14.58 -6.35 1.54
CA ILE A 35 14.47 -6.37 3.02
C ILE A 35 15.34 -5.28 3.64
N ASP A 36 16.64 -5.30 3.32
CA ASP A 36 17.61 -4.30 3.79
C ASP A 36 17.63 -3.09 2.84
N GLY A 37 17.30 -3.31 1.57
CA GLY A 37 17.13 -2.27 0.57
C GLY A 37 15.77 -1.57 0.64
N ARG A 38 15.51 -0.72 -0.35
CA ARG A 38 14.24 0.05 -0.48
C ARG A 38 13.47 -0.31 -1.74
N ASP A 39 13.89 -1.36 -2.45
CA ASP A 39 13.24 -1.78 -3.67
C ASP A 39 11.88 -2.41 -3.33
N ILE A 40 10.91 -2.19 -4.21
CA ILE A 40 9.58 -2.76 -4.08
C ILE A 40 9.53 -4.01 -4.95
N VAL A 41 9.11 -5.14 -4.36
CA VAL A 41 8.91 -6.38 -5.11
C VAL A 41 7.83 -6.15 -6.18
N ASP A 42 8.14 -6.51 -7.42
CA ASP A 42 7.19 -6.46 -8.53
C ASP A 42 6.17 -7.61 -8.41
N TYR A 43 5.19 -7.41 -7.53
CA TYR A 43 4.12 -8.37 -7.32
C TYR A 43 3.23 -8.56 -8.55
N GLU A 44 3.14 -7.58 -9.45
CA GLU A 44 2.38 -7.74 -10.69
C GLU A 44 3.02 -8.80 -11.58
N ALA A 45 4.34 -8.72 -11.79
CA ALA A 45 5.07 -9.72 -12.55
C ALA A 45 4.93 -11.12 -11.92
N LEU A 46 5.00 -11.22 -10.60
CA LEU A 46 4.85 -12.50 -9.88
C LEU A 46 3.44 -13.09 -10.03
N PHE A 47 2.39 -12.28 -9.86
CA PHE A 47 1.01 -12.75 -10.04
C PHE A 47 0.73 -13.12 -11.50
N ARG A 48 1.35 -12.44 -12.46
CA ARG A 48 1.25 -12.75 -13.89
C ARG A 48 1.81 -14.14 -14.23
N LEU A 49 2.82 -14.64 -13.52
CA LEU A 49 3.30 -16.03 -13.66
C LEU A 49 2.23 -17.06 -13.28
N ALA A 50 1.31 -16.68 -12.39
CA ALA A 50 0.13 -17.44 -12.06
C ALA A 50 -1.08 -17.05 -12.92
N GLY A 51 -0.94 -16.27 -14.00
CA GLY A 51 -2.09 -15.81 -14.80
C GLY A 51 -3.12 -15.02 -13.98
N ILE A 52 -2.64 -14.19 -13.05
CA ILE A 52 -3.44 -13.29 -12.24
C ILE A 52 -3.00 -11.86 -12.57
N ALA A 53 -3.94 -11.02 -12.97
CA ALA A 53 -3.73 -9.60 -13.18
C ALA A 53 -3.90 -8.84 -11.84
N VAL A 54 -3.04 -7.85 -11.61
CA VAL A 54 -3.26 -6.83 -10.60
C VAL A 54 -3.98 -5.67 -11.29
N GLN A 55 -5.19 -5.33 -10.85
CA GLN A 55 -5.96 -4.23 -11.40
C GLN A 55 -6.26 -3.21 -10.32
N GLN A 56 -6.05 -1.93 -10.61
CA GLN A 56 -6.57 -0.85 -9.80
C GLN A 56 -8.09 -0.81 -9.97
N VAL A 57 -8.83 -0.70 -8.85
CA VAL A 57 -10.29 -0.80 -8.88
C VAL A 57 -10.88 0.41 -9.59
N ASN A 58 -10.48 1.62 -9.17
CA ASN A 58 -10.97 2.88 -9.73
C ASN A 58 -9.83 3.89 -9.93
N PRO A 59 -9.00 3.76 -10.98
CA PRO A 59 -7.81 4.61 -11.17
C PRO A 59 -8.13 6.11 -11.38
N THR A 60 -9.36 6.43 -11.78
CA THR A 60 -9.83 7.80 -12.03
C THR A 60 -10.44 8.47 -10.80
N ASP A 61 -10.70 7.71 -9.75
CA ASP A 61 -11.34 8.23 -8.55
C ASP A 61 -10.28 8.84 -7.63
N ALA A 62 -10.63 9.99 -7.07
CA ALA A 62 -9.77 10.70 -6.13
C ALA A 62 -9.90 10.14 -4.71
N SER A 63 -8.82 10.23 -3.93
CA SER A 63 -8.75 9.79 -2.54
C SER A 63 -7.88 10.74 -1.72
N LEU A 64 -8.19 10.87 -0.43
CA LEU A 64 -7.28 11.53 0.53
C LEU A 64 -6.24 10.56 1.10
N ASP A 65 -6.37 9.26 0.79
CA ASP A 65 -5.60 8.15 1.38
C ASP A 65 -5.49 8.23 2.91
N VAL A 66 -6.54 8.75 3.55
CA VAL A 66 -6.55 8.95 5.00
C VAL A 66 -7.19 7.76 5.70
N ASN A 67 -6.40 7.10 6.54
CA ASN A 67 -6.92 6.14 7.50
C ASN A 67 -7.33 6.89 8.77
N VAL A 68 -8.63 6.94 9.03
CA VAL A 68 -9.20 7.64 10.20
C VAL A 68 -9.82 6.65 11.18
N PHE A 69 -9.80 7.00 12.47
CA PHE A 69 -10.43 6.19 13.52
C PHE A 69 -11.22 7.04 14.52
N GLY A 70 -12.18 6.38 15.19
CA GLY A 70 -13.05 6.99 16.18
C GLY A 70 -14.04 8.00 15.61
N SER A 71 -14.75 8.70 16.48
CA SER A 71 -15.82 9.65 16.13
C SER A 71 -15.34 11.00 15.59
N GLY A 72 -14.02 11.22 15.49
CA GLY A 72 -13.44 12.54 15.21
C GLY A 72 -12.50 12.58 14.02
N LEU A 73 -12.60 11.65 13.05
CA LEU A 73 -11.75 11.64 11.85
C LEU A 73 -10.25 11.82 12.17
N ARG A 74 -9.78 11.14 13.23
CA ARG A 74 -8.40 11.24 13.66
C ARG A 74 -7.53 10.38 12.77
N VAL A 75 -6.46 10.93 12.21
CA VAL A 75 -5.48 10.20 11.40
C VAL A 75 -4.84 9.09 12.25
N ALA A 76 -5.07 7.84 11.86
CA ALA A 76 -4.73 6.65 12.63
C ALA A 76 -3.28 6.19 12.42
N ARG A 77 -2.80 6.34 11.17
CA ARG A 77 -1.53 5.77 10.71
C ARG A 77 -0.51 6.87 10.48
N MET A 78 0.76 6.49 10.55
CA MET A 78 1.85 7.38 10.12
C MET A 78 1.70 7.63 8.62
N THR A 79 1.93 8.87 8.21
CA THR A 79 1.92 9.24 6.80
C THR A 79 3.12 8.63 6.11
N ARG A 80 2.90 8.11 4.90
CA ARG A 80 3.98 7.52 4.10
C ARG A 80 4.79 8.67 3.50
N TYR A 81 6.12 8.53 3.50
CA TYR A 81 6.98 9.52 2.85
C TYR A 81 6.56 9.70 1.38
N GLY A 82 6.42 10.95 0.93
CA GLY A 82 5.98 11.31 -0.41
C GLY A 82 4.48 11.12 -0.69
N SER A 83 3.65 10.76 0.29
CA SER A 83 2.19 10.72 0.11
C SER A 83 1.59 12.13 0.23
N SER A 84 0.39 12.34 -0.31
CA SER A 84 -0.25 13.66 -0.27
C SER A 84 -0.48 14.20 1.15
N LEU A 85 -0.81 13.33 2.11
CA LEU A 85 -0.88 13.72 3.53
C LEU A 85 0.48 14.18 4.08
N TYR A 86 1.59 13.51 3.69
CA TYR A 86 2.94 13.86 4.11
C TYR A 86 3.35 15.23 3.55
N GLU A 87 3.15 15.45 2.25
CA GLU A 87 3.45 16.74 1.60
C GLU A 87 2.58 17.88 2.14
N ALA A 88 1.32 17.60 2.48
CA ALA A 88 0.42 18.56 3.14
C ALA A 88 0.79 18.83 4.61
N GLY A 89 1.77 18.10 5.16
CA GLY A 89 2.23 18.23 6.55
C GLY A 89 1.24 17.72 7.59
N ILE A 90 0.26 16.90 7.19
CA ILE A 90 -0.72 16.24 8.06
C ILE A 90 -0.09 14.95 8.58
N ASN A 91 -0.27 14.63 9.86
CA ASN A 91 0.40 13.49 10.50
C ASN A 91 -0.55 12.70 11.40
N LYS A 92 -0.10 11.52 11.81
CA LYS A 92 -0.79 10.68 12.80
C LYS A 92 -1.21 11.50 14.02
N GLY A 93 -2.46 11.37 14.43
CA GLY A 93 -3.03 12.06 15.58
C GLY A 93 -3.74 13.37 15.24
N ASP A 94 -3.54 13.93 14.04
CA ASP A 94 -4.33 15.07 13.59
C ASP A 94 -5.81 14.69 13.41
N VAL A 95 -6.69 15.67 13.59
CA VAL A 95 -8.14 15.51 13.46
C VAL A 95 -8.58 16.35 12.27
N ILE A 96 -9.07 15.72 11.20
CA ILE A 96 -9.60 16.44 10.03
C ILE A 96 -10.94 17.08 10.42
N ILE A 97 -11.09 18.37 10.13
CA ILE A 97 -12.27 19.17 10.50
C ILE A 97 -13.11 19.51 9.25
N SER A 98 -12.44 19.93 8.17
CA SER A 98 -13.12 20.25 6.91
C SER A 98 -12.23 19.99 5.69
N VAL A 99 -12.87 19.73 4.56
CA VAL A 99 -12.25 19.60 3.23
C VAL A 99 -12.98 20.57 2.29
N ASP A 100 -12.25 21.43 1.60
CA ASP A 100 -12.78 22.52 0.76
C ASP A 100 -13.84 23.37 1.48
N GLY A 101 -13.60 23.65 2.77
CA GLY A 101 -14.52 24.42 3.62
C GLY A 101 -15.81 23.68 4.02
N ARG A 102 -16.01 22.43 3.57
CA ARG A 102 -17.14 21.58 3.99
C ARG A 102 -16.73 20.77 5.21
N GLN A 103 -17.47 20.93 6.30
CA GLN A 103 -17.22 20.20 7.55
C GLN A 103 -17.40 18.69 7.34
N VAL A 104 -16.50 17.89 7.91
CA VAL A 104 -16.55 16.43 7.87
C VAL A 104 -16.58 15.88 9.29
N VAL A 105 -17.44 14.88 9.53
CA VAL A 105 -17.56 14.22 10.85
C VAL A 105 -17.46 12.70 10.74
N SER A 106 -17.59 12.14 9.54
CA SER A 106 -17.52 10.72 9.27
C SER A 106 -16.68 10.40 8.04
N PRO A 107 -16.12 9.17 7.93
CA PRO A 107 -15.39 8.75 6.73
C PRO A 107 -16.25 8.82 5.47
N GLY A 108 -17.56 8.59 5.60
CA GLY A 108 -18.51 8.73 4.50
C GLY A 108 -18.68 10.16 4.01
N ASP A 109 -18.47 11.17 4.84
CA ASP A 109 -18.50 12.57 4.39
C ASP A 109 -17.31 12.87 3.48
N ILE A 110 -16.12 12.38 3.87
CA ILE A 110 -14.93 12.46 3.04
C ILE A 110 -15.17 11.73 1.71
N GLN A 111 -15.69 10.49 1.76
CA GLN A 111 -15.96 9.72 0.54
C GLN A 111 -16.87 10.48 -0.43
N ARG A 112 -18.01 11.03 0.05
CA ARG A 112 -18.92 11.83 -0.77
C ARG A 112 -18.28 13.08 -1.33
N LEU A 113 -17.37 13.72 -0.58
CA LEU A 113 -16.64 14.88 -1.07
C LEU A 113 -15.68 14.55 -2.21
N MET A 114 -15.16 13.32 -2.23
CA MET A 114 -14.22 12.85 -3.24
C MET A 114 -14.89 12.35 -4.52
N GLU A 115 -16.19 12.02 -4.51
CA GLU A 115 -16.94 11.51 -5.68
C GLU A 115 -16.82 12.43 -6.91
N ASP A 116 -16.85 13.74 -6.69
CA ASP A 116 -16.76 14.76 -7.76
C ASP A 116 -15.33 15.26 -8.02
N LYS A 117 -14.33 14.64 -7.40
CA LYS A 117 -12.91 15.05 -7.51
C LYS A 117 -12.13 14.12 -8.41
N ARG A 118 -10.98 14.59 -8.88
CA ARG A 118 -10.02 13.83 -9.67
C ARG A 118 -8.64 13.81 -9.01
N PRO A 119 -7.84 12.75 -9.23
CA PRO A 119 -6.45 12.74 -8.79
C PRO A 119 -5.72 13.98 -9.34
N GLY A 120 -4.92 14.63 -8.49
CA GLY A 120 -4.27 15.90 -8.81
C GLY A 120 -5.07 17.15 -8.41
N ASP A 121 -6.35 17.03 -8.04
CA ASP A 121 -7.13 18.17 -7.54
C ASP A 121 -6.53 18.71 -6.24
N ARG A 122 -6.45 20.04 -6.12
CA ARG A 122 -5.97 20.71 -4.91
C ARG A 122 -7.13 21.01 -3.97
N LEU A 123 -7.05 20.45 -2.77
CA LEU A 123 -8.08 20.50 -1.75
C LEU A 123 -7.59 21.32 -0.54
N GLY A 124 -8.42 22.25 -0.07
CA GLY A 124 -8.18 22.98 1.17
C GLY A 124 -8.53 22.11 2.38
N ILE A 125 -7.56 21.78 3.22
CA ILE A 125 -7.77 20.95 4.41
C ILE A 125 -7.65 21.80 5.67
N GLU A 126 -8.66 21.74 6.52
CA GLU A 126 -8.59 22.23 7.89
C GLU A 126 -8.48 21.05 8.85
N PHE A 127 -7.49 21.09 9.73
CA PHE A 127 -7.24 20.04 10.70
C PHE A 127 -6.83 20.62 12.05
N ARG A 128 -6.98 19.84 13.11
CA ARG A 128 -6.61 20.22 14.47
C ARG A 128 -5.45 19.36 14.95
N ARG A 129 -4.37 20.02 15.40
CA ARG A 129 -3.19 19.42 16.00
C ARG A 129 -2.96 20.01 17.39
N ASN A 130 -2.95 19.17 18.42
CA ASN A 130 -2.73 19.59 19.81
C ASN A 130 -3.67 20.74 20.25
N GLY A 131 -4.93 20.71 19.80
CA GLY A 131 -5.92 21.75 20.10
C GLY A 131 -5.92 22.96 19.18
N THR A 132 -4.85 23.18 18.41
CA THR A 132 -4.75 24.32 17.47
C THR A 132 -5.28 23.95 16.10
N LEU A 133 -6.13 24.82 15.54
CA LEU A 133 -6.61 24.72 14.16
C LEU A 133 -5.51 25.11 13.18
N ARG A 134 -5.35 24.34 12.10
CA ARG A 134 -4.37 24.56 11.04
C ARG A 134 -5.04 24.36 9.70
N ARG A 135 -4.51 25.05 8.68
CA ARG A 135 -4.94 24.92 7.29
C ARG A 135 -3.77 24.56 6.41
N THR A 136 -4.02 23.74 5.41
CA THR A 136 -3.05 23.34 4.40
C THR A 136 -3.76 23.06 3.09
N THR A 137 -3.00 22.92 2.01
CA THR A 137 -3.50 22.41 0.72
C THR A 137 -2.95 21.01 0.53
N LEU A 138 -3.80 20.10 0.11
CA LEU A 138 -3.47 18.71 -0.19
C LEU A 138 -3.85 18.40 -1.63
N GLU A 139 -2.98 17.71 -2.36
CA GLU A 139 -3.29 17.20 -3.69
C GLU A 139 -3.96 15.82 -3.60
N ALA A 140 -5.11 15.62 -4.22
CA ALA A 140 -5.83 14.36 -4.12
C ALA A 140 -5.04 13.22 -4.79
N ASP A 141 -4.87 12.10 -4.08
CA ASP A 141 -4.27 10.88 -4.60
C ASP A 141 -5.26 10.13 -5.50
N ALA A 142 -4.76 9.25 -6.37
CA ALA A 142 -5.61 8.25 -7.01
C ALA A 142 -6.01 7.15 -6.02
N ASP A 143 -7.21 6.59 -6.16
CA ASP A 143 -7.65 5.44 -5.35
C ASP A 143 -6.72 4.24 -5.55
N GLN A 144 -5.88 3.95 -4.57
CA GLN A 144 -4.85 2.91 -4.63
C GLN A 144 -5.39 1.49 -4.38
N ARG A 145 -6.71 1.30 -4.27
CA ARG A 145 -7.27 -0.05 -4.09
C ARG A 145 -6.97 -0.90 -5.31
N ILE A 146 -6.31 -2.01 -5.06
CA ILE A 146 -6.06 -3.05 -6.06
C ILE A 146 -6.97 -4.25 -5.81
N ARG A 147 -7.27 -4.97 -6.89
CA ARG A 147 -7.87 -6.30 -6.86
C ARG A 147 -7.04 -7.26 -7.69
N LEU A 148 -6.97 -8.50 -7.23
CA LEU A 148 -6.37 -9.60 -7.99
C LEU A 148 -7.47 -10.24 -8.83
N VAL A 149 -7.26 -10.36 -10.13
CA VAL A 149 -8.24 -10.94 -11.05
C VAL A 149 -7.58 -12.03 -11.87
N ALA A 150 -8.14 -13.23 -11.85
CA ALA A 150 -7.67 -14.31 -12.71
C ALA A 150 -7.92 -13.95 -14.18
N PHE A 151 -7.00 -14.31 -15.06
CA PHE A 151 -7.09 -14.06 -16.50
C PHE A 151 -8.38 -14.63 -17.11
N GLU A 152 -8.86 -15.78 -16.60
CA GLU A 152 -10.12 -16.38 -17.03
C GLU A 152 -11.33 -15.47 -16.83
N VAL A 153 -11.35 -14.67 -15.76
CA VAL A 153 -12.42 -13.70 -15.49
C VAL A 153 -12.34 -12.51 -16.45
N LEU A 154 -11.14 -12.18 -16.92
CA LEU A 154 -10.89 -11.13 -17.90
C LEU A 154 -11.10 -11.60 -19.34
N GLY A 155 -11.34 -12.89 -19.58
CA GLY A 155 -11.38 -13.48 -20.91
C GLY A 155 -9.99 -13.56 -21.57
N GLU A 156 -8.92 -13.42 -20.79
CA GLU A 156 -7.54 -13.55 -21.25
C GLU A 156 -7.11 -15.02 -21.31
N PRO A 157 -6.29 -15.42 -22.29
CA PRO A 157 -5.80 -16.79 -22.38
C PRO A 157 -4.84 -17.10 -21.23
N VAL A 158 -5.00 -18.29 -20.63
CA VAL A 158 -4.04 -18.83 -19.66
C VAL A 158 -3.16 -19.88 -20.32
N SER A 159 -1.85 -19.66 -20.25
CA SER A 159 -0.87 -20.56 -20.84
C SER A 159 -0.72 -21.86 -20.05
N SER A 160 -0.26 -22.92 -20.70
CA SER A 160 0.09 -24.19 -20.03
C SER A 160 1.14 -24.00 -18.92
N ALA A 161 2.07 -23.07 -19.09
CA ALA A 161 3.06 -22.72 -18.07
C ALA A 161 2.42 -22.12 -16.82
N GLN A 162 1.45 -21.21 -16.98
CA GLN A 162 0.71 -20.63 -15.86
C GLN A 162 -0.16 -21.68 -15.14
N HIS A 163 -0.79 -22.59 -15.87
CA HIS A 163 -1.50 -23.72 -15.26
C HIS A 163 -0.57 -24.62 -14.43
N LEU A 164 0.58 -24.99 -14.98
CA LEU A 164 1.58 -25.79 -14.27
C LEU A 164 2.12 -25.05 -13.04
N PHE A 165 2.39 -23.76 -13.16
CA PHE A 165 2.82 -22.92 -12.05
C PHE A 165 1.81 -22.96 -10.90
N ARG A 166 0.52 -22.72 -11.18
CA ARG A 166 -0.55 -22.79 -10.17
C ARG A 166 -0.65 -24.15 -9.51
N GLN A 167 -0.53 -25.24 -10.29
CA GLN A 167 -0.59 -26.61 -9.77
C GLN A 167 0.56 -26.88 -8.79
N ASN A 168 1.78 -26.49 -9.15
CA ASN A 168 2.94 -26.66 -8.26
C ASN A 168 2.84 -25.77 -7.03
N TRP A 169 2.31 -24.55 -7.20
CA TRP A 169 2.17 -23.59 -6.11
C TRP A 169 1.09 -24.02 -5.09
N LEU A 170 -0.14 -24.27 -5.55
CA LEU A 170 -1.30 -24.55 -4.69
C LEU A 170 -1.48 -26.04 -4.38
N GLY A 171 -0.94 -26.94 -5.19
CA GLY A 171 -1.00 -28.39 -4.99
C GLY A 171 0.03 -28.94 -4.00
N SER A 172 0.97 -28.11 -3.54
CA SER A 172 2.01 -28.50 -2.56
C SER A 172 1.49 -28.72 -1.12
N HIS A 173 0.18 -28.56 -0.89
CA HIS A 173 -0.45 -28.62 0.44
C HIS A 173 -1.63 -29.62 0.53
N GLN A 174 -1.67 -30.64 -0.33
CA GLN A 174 -2.61 -31.76 -0.22
C GLN A 174 -1.90 -33.05 0.19
#